data_AF-A0A357N9Q1-F1
#
_entry.id   AF-A0A357N9Q1-F1
#
_cell.length_a   1.000
_cell.length_b   1.000
_cell.length_c   1.000
_cell.angle_alpha   90.00
_cell.angle_beta   90.00
_cell.angle_gamma   90.00
#
_symmetry.space_group_name_H-M   'P 1'
#
loop_
_entity.id
_entity.type
_entity.pdbx_description
1 polymer ?
#
loop_
_entity_poly.entity_id
_entity_poly.type
_entity_poly.pdbx_seq_one_letter_code
_entity_poly.pdbx_strand_id
1 'polypeptide(L)'
;IPIISITGTNGKTTTTRMVGHILATAGMKVGMTTTDGIFIGGDCIMQGDTTGPDSARTVLYDPSVEIAVLETARGGIIRGGLAFTQCDIAVVTNV
;
A
#
# COMPACT_ATOMS: atom_id res chain seq x y z
N ILE A 1 -12.95 -0.15 2.07
CA ILE A 1 -12.46 -0.63 0.76
C ILE A 1 -11.61 -1.87 0.96
N PRO A 2 -11.47 -2.78 -0.02
CA PRO A 2 -10.57 -3.91 0.08
C PRO A 2 -9.11 -3.47 0.28
N ILE A 3 -8.37 -4.21 1.09
CA ILE A 3 -6.97 -3.92 1.45
C ILE A 3 -6.09 -5.13 1.14
N ILE A 4 -5.04 -4.90 0.36
CA ILE A 4 -3.92 -5.81 0.17
C ILE A 4 -2.72 -5.22 0.92
N SER A 5 -2.23 -5.90 1.95
CA SER A 5 -1.03 -5.48 2.69
C SER A 5 0.15 -6.39 2.32
N ILE A 6 1.28 -5.78 1.98
CA ILE A 6 2.48 -6.49 1.49
C ILE A 6 3.65 -6.19 2.42
N THR A 7 4.22 -7.22 3.03
CA THR A 7 5.37 -7.11 3.92
C THR A 7 6.45 -8.15 3.60
N GLY A 8 7.59 -8.05 4.27
CA GLY A 8 8.78 -8.90 4.07
C GLY A 8 10.09 -8.12 4.00
N THR A 9 11.20 -8.83 3.86
CA THR A 9 12.53 -8.20 3.83
C THR A 9 12.79 -7.54 2.46
N ASN A 10 12.66 -8.32 1.38
CA ASN A 10 12.93 -7.87 0.01
C ASN A 10 11.72 -8.04 -0.92
N GLY A 11 11.67 -7.24 -1.99
CA GLY A 11 10.68 -7.39 -3.07
C GLY A 11 9.32 -6.74 -2.83
N LYS A 12 9.06 -6.20 -1.63
CA LYS A 12 7.80 -5.53 -1.27
C LYS A 12 7.38 -4.47 -2.29
N THR A 13 8.25 -3.51 -2.59
CA THR A 13 7.96 -2.41 -3.54
C THR A 13 7.62 -2.93 -4.93
N THR A 14 8.41 -3.89 -5.44
CA THR A 14 8.16 -4.49 -6.76
C THR A 14 6.82 -5.22 -6.78
N THR A 15 6.53 -6.03 -5.77
CA THR A 15 5.25 -6.74 -5.65
C THR A 15 4.08 -5.77 -5.53
N THR A 16 4.23 -4.72 -4.71
CA THR A 16 3.21 -3.68 -4.51
C THR A 16 2.89 -2.97 -5.82
N ARG A 17 3.92 -2.55 -6.56
CA ARG A 17 3.75 -1.92 -7.88
C ARG A 17 3.11 -2.84 -8.90
N MET A 18 3.52 -4.11 -8.94
CA MET A 18 2.96 -5.10 -9.85
C MET A 18 1.48 -5.34 -9.58
N VAL A 19 1.11 -5.55 -8.31
CA VAL A 19 -0.29 -5.72 -7.89
C VAL A 19 -1.10 -4.47 -8.19
N GLY A 20 -0.60 -3.29 -7.82
CA GLY A 20 -1.27 -2.02 -8.12
C GLY A 20 -1.47 -1.79 -9.62
N HIS A 21 -0.47 -2.11 -10.44
CA HIS A 21 -0.57 -2.00 -11.90
C HIS A 21 -1.60 -2.96 -12.51
N ILE A 22 -1.63 -4.22 -12.06
CA ILE A 22 -2.63 -5.21 -12.51
C ILE A 22 -4.05 -4.71 -12.19
N LEU A 23 -4.27 -4.25 -10.97
CA LEU A 23 -5.58 -3.77 -10.50
C LEU A 23 -6.01 -2.49 -11.23
N ALA A 24 -5.08 -1.55 -11.45
CA ALA A 24 -5.34 -0.35 -12.24
C ALA A 24 -5.68 -0.69 -13.70
N THR A 25 -4.98 -1.66 -14.29
CA THR A 25 -5.25 -2.16 -15.65
C THR A 25 -6.62 -2.83 -15.74
N ALA A 26 -7.09 -3.44 -14.65
CA ALA A 26 -8.45 -3.98 -14.53
C ALA A 26 -9.53 -2.89 -14.35
N GLY A 27 -9.16 -1.61 -14.38
CA GLY A 27 -10.08 -0.47 -14.34
C GLY A 27 -10.38 0.06 -12.94
N MET A 28 -9.71 -0.43 -11.89
CA MET A 28 -9.93 0.06 -10.52
C MET A 28 -9.07 1.28 -10.21
N LYS A 29 -9.62 2.22 -9.44
CA LYS A 29 -8.87 3.33 -8.86
C LYS A 29 -8.09 2.86 -7.64
N VAL A 30 -6.83 2.52 -7.87
CA VAL A 30 -5.92 1.99 -6.84
C VAL A 30 -5.31 3.12 -6.01
N GLY A 31 -5.33 2.95 -4.69
CA GLY A 31 -4.50 3.71 -3.77
C GLY A 31 -3.33 2.85 -3.31
N MET A 32 -2.11 3.36 -3.43
CA MET A 32 -0.90 2.56 -3.24
C MET A 32 0.12 3.31 -2.39
N THR A 33 0.75 2.61 -1.44
CA THR A 33 1.90 3.12 -0.68
C THR A 33 3.14 2.30 -1.01
N THR A 34 4.27 2.96 -1.19
CA THR A 34 5.55 2.31 -1.54
C THR A 34 6.72 3.03 -0.86
N THR A 35 7.94 2.49 -0.99
CA THR A 35 9.15 3.21 -0.56
C THR A 35 9.44 4.50 -1.35
N ASP A 36 8.75 4.73 -2.47
CA ASP A 36 8.98 5.91 -3.34
C ASP A 36 7.86 6.94 -3.24
N GLY A 37 6.69 6.58 -2.71
CA GLY A 37 5.60 7.51 -2.48
C GLY A 37 4.21 6.89 -2.34
N ILE A 38 3.24 7.78 -2.11
CA ILE A 38 1.81 7.51 -2.16
C ILE A 38 1.29 7.83 -3.56
N PHE A 39 0.55 6.88 -4.13
CA PHE A 39 -0.07 7.00 -5.44
C PHE A 39 -1.57 6.78 -5.34
N ILE A 40 -2.37 7.60 -6.03
CA ILE A 40 -3.83 7.43 -6.12
C ILE A 40 -4.24 7.54 -7.58
N GLY A 41 -4.83 6.48 -8.13
CA GLY A 41 -5.26 6.46 -9.53
C GLY A 41 -4.12 6.66 -10.55
N GLY A 42 -2.88 6.34 -10.16
CA GLY A 42 -1.68 6.54 -10.98
C GLY A 42 -0.91 7.83 -10.68
N ASP A 43 -1.53 8.81 -10.04
CA ASP A 43 -0.89 10.08 -9.70
C ASP A 43 -0.09 9.96 -8.39
N CYS A 44 1.15 10.45 -8.39
CA CYS A 44 1.97 10.53 -7.18
C CYS A 44 1.57 11.77 -6.38
N ILE A 45 0.90 11.58 -5.24
CA ILE A 45 0.44 12.68 -4.38
C ILE A 45 1.44 13.06 -3.30
N MET A 46 2.37 12.17 -2.97
CA MET A 46 3.46 12.42 -2.03
C MET A 46 4.64 11.51 -2.36
N GLN A 47 5.84 12.09 -2.51
CA GLN A 47 7.08 11.34 -2.69
C GLN A 47 7.78 11.04 -1.35
N GLY A 48 8.52 9.93 -1.31
CA GLY A 48 9.33 9.52 -0.16
C GLY A 48 9.00 8.12 0.33
N ASP A 49 9.64 7.70 1.43
CA ASP A 49 9.32 6.41 2.08
C ASP A 49 7.96 6.50 2.77
N THR A 50 6.98 5.79 2.20
CA THR A 50 5.58 5.82 2.64
C THR A 50 5.09 4.47 3.14
N THR A 51 6.02 3.63 3.60
CA THR A 51 5.74 2.24 4.01
C THR A 51 5.17 2.10 5.44
N GLY A 52 4.65 3.21 5.99
CA GLY A 52 4.16 3.34 7.36
C GLY A 52 2.66 3.63 7.49
N PRO A 53 2.12 3.57 8.71
CA PRO A 53 0.68 3.66 8.95
C PRO A 53 0.08 5.03 8.58
N ASP A 54 0.81 6.13 8.71
CA ASP A 54 0.28 7.45 8.37
C ASP A 54 -0.02 7.56 6.87
N SER A 55 0.90 7.10 6.02
CA SER A 55 0.71 7.05 4.57
C SER A 55 -0.41 6.10 4.16
N ALA A 56 -0.51 4.94 4.83
CA ALA A 56 -1.62 4.04 4.61
C ALA A 56 -2.97 4.68 4.98
N ARG A 57 -3.05 5.47 6.06
CA ARG A 57 -4.27 6.23 6.39
C ARG A 57 -4.63 7.24 5.31
N THR A 58 -3.66 7.93 4.71
CA THR A 58 -3.91 8.84 3.59
C THR A 58 -4.61 8.12 2.43
N VAL A 59 -4.15 6.92 2.07
CA VAL A 59 -4.82 6.11 1.04
C VAL A 59 -6.22 5.67 1.48
N LEU A 60 -6.37 5.20 2.72
CA LEU A 60 -7.64 4.65 3.23
C LEU A 60 -8.72 5.71 3.45
N TYR A 61 -8.34 6.98 3.63
CA TYR A 61 -9.27 8.10 3.79
C TYR A 61 -9.64 8.80 2.49
N ASP A 62 -8.97 8.51 1.37
CA ASP A 62 -9.37 9.06 0.09
C ASP A 62 -10.64 8.32 -0.42
N PRO A 63 -11.78 9.02 -0.58
CA PRO A 63 -13.05 8.40 -0.93
C PRO A 63 -13.10 7.91 -2.38
N SER A 64 -12.13 8.30 -3.22
CA SER A 64 -12.05 7.87 -4.61
C SER A 64 -11.29 6.56 -4.80
N VAL A 65 -10.56 6.09 -3.78
CA VAL A 65 -9.86 4.82 -3.84
C VAL A 65 -10.87 3.67 -3.77
N GLU A 66 -10.80 2.75 -4.72
CA GLU A 66 -11.64 1.55 -4.75
C GLU A 66 -10.96 0.35 -4.10
N ILE A 67 -9.61 0.29 -4.16
CA ILE A 67 -8.79 -0.75 -3.54
C ILE A 67 -7.43 -0.19 -3.08
N ALA A 68 -7.00 -0.61 -1.89
CA ALA A 68 -5.72 -0.21 -1.32
C ALA A 68 -4.67 -1.31 -1.47
N VAL A 69 -3.48 -0.96 -1.97
CA VAL A 69 -2.31 -1.85 -2.06
C VAL A 69 -1.17 -1.24 -1.26
N LEU A 70 -0.94 -1.78 -0.07
CA LEU A 70 -0.14 -1.12 0.97
C LEU A 70 1.19 -1.84 1.20
N GLU A 71 2.30 -1.21 0.80
CA GLU A 71 3.62 -1.64 1.24
C GLU A 71 3.77 -1.35 2.74
N THR A 72 3.91 -2.40 3.54
CA THR A 72 3.90 -2.31 5.00
C THR A 72 5.25 -2.78 5.54
N ALA A 73 6.15 -1.84 5.85
CA ALA A 73 7.46 -2.18 6.37
C ALA A 73 7.40 -2.57 7.86
N ARG A 74 8.25 -3.53 8.27
CA ARG A 74 8.42 -3.94 9.68
C ARG A 74 8.58 -2.73 10.63
N GLY A 75 9.40 -1.75 10.23
CA GLY A 75 9.63 -0.54 11.02
C GLY A 75 8.37 0.29 11.24
N GLY A 76 7.48 0.36 10.24
CA GLY A 76 6.17 1.02 10.37
C GLY A 76 5.27 0.29 11.37
N ILE A 77 5.18 -1.04 11.24
CA ILE A 77 4.38 -1.89 12.13
C ILE A 77 4.81 -1.72 13.59
N ILE A 78 6.11 -1.79 13.88
CA ILE A 78 6.62 -1.71 15.25
C ILE A 78 6.40 -0.32 15.86
N ARG A 79 6.57 0.75 15.08
CA ARG A 79 6.50 2.13 15.59
C ARG A 79 5.07 2.65 15.75
N GLY A 80 4.16 2.29 14.85
CA GLY A 80 2.83 2.90 14.78
C GLY A 80 1.70 1.92 14.46
N GLY A 81 2.00 0.62 14.47
CA GLY A 81 1.03 -0.41 14.14
C GLY A 81 0.64 -0.42 12.67
N LEU A 82 -0.55 -0.96 12.42
CA LEU A 82 -1.19 -0.99 11.12
C LEU A 82 -2.24 0.13 11.05
N ALA A 83 -2.38 0.76 9.89
CA ALA A 83 -3.40 1.79 9.64
C ALA A 83 -4.84 1.24 9.58
N PHE A 84 -4.99 -0.06 9.76
CA PHE A 84 -6.21 -0.83 9.61
C PHE A 84 -6.22 -1.96 10.66
N THR A 85 -7.41 -2.43 11.02
CA THR A 85 -7.60 -3.56 11.94
C THR A 85 -7.62 -4.91 11.22
N GLN A 86 -8.01 -4.92 9.94
CA GLN A 86 -8.08 -6.10 9.09
C GLN A 86 -7.72 -5.74 7.65
N CYS A 87 -7.07 -6.67 6.94
CA CYS A 87 -6.93 -6.63 5.49
C CYS A 87 -7.53 -7.90 4.88
N ASP A 88 -8.01 -7.80 3.64
CA ASP A 88 -8.58 -8.91 2.90
C ASP A 88 -7.50 -9.89 2.43
N ILE A 89 -6.33 -9.36 2.06
CA ILE A 89 -5.18 -10.15 1.61
C ILE A 89 -3.90 -9.63 2.29
N ALA A 90 -3.14 -10.55 2.89
CA ALA A 90 -1.80 -10.29 3.40
C ALA A 90 -0.78 -11.09 2.60
N VAL A 91 0.25 -10.41 2.09
CA VAL A 91 1.35 -11.02 1.34
C VAL A 91 2.63 -10.86 2.15
N VAL A 92 3.32 -11.98 2.38
CA VAL A 92 4.67 -12.00 2.95
C VAL A 92 5.62 -12.47 1.85
N THR A 93 6.51 -11.59 1.37
CA THR A 93 7.42 -11.92 0.27
C THR A 93 8.52 -12.88 0.69
N ASN A 94 9.19 -12.57 1.80
CA ASN A 94 10.25 -13.35 2.44
C ASN A 94 10.54 -12.76 3.83
N VAL A 95 11.31 -13.51 4.63
CA VAL A 95 11.83 -13.10 5.94
C VAL A 95 13.34 -13.02 5.86
#